data_AF-A0A851A3W1-F1
#
_entry.id   AF-A0A851A3W1-F1
#
_cell.length_a   1.000
_cell.length_b   1.000
_cell.length_c   1.000
_cell.angle_alpha   90.00
_cell.angle_beta   90.00
_cell.angle_gamma   90.00
#
_symmetry.space_group_name_H-M   'P 1'
#
loop_
_entity.id
_entity.type
_entity.pdbx_description
1 polymer ?
#
loop_
_entity_poly.entity_id
_entity_poly.type
_entity_poly.pdbx_seq_one_letter_code
_entity_poly.pdbx_strand_id
1 'polypeptide(L)' 'SLSGGTTTEGFEDFTGGIAEWYELQKPPPNLFKIIQKALQKGSLLGCSIDITSAAETEAVTSQKLVKGHAYSVTGAEEV' A
#
# COMPACT_ATOMS: atom_id res chain seq x y z
N SER A 1 15.73 -16.08 -0.55
CA SER A 1 14.30 -15.70 -0.47
C SER A 1 14.24 -14.32 0.16
N LEU A 2 13.56 -13.35 -0.47
CA LEU A 2 13.29 -12.03 0.12
C LEU A 2 11.94 -12.11 0.84
N SER A 3 11.94 -12.70 2.04
CA SER A 3 10.73 -12.90 2.84
C SER A 3 10.70 -11.87 3.98
N GLY A 4 9.65 -11.06 4.06
CA GLY A 4 9.43 -10.10 5.15
C GLY A 4 9.91 -8.66 4.92
N GLY A 5 10.31 -8.31 3.69
CA GLY A 5 10.60 -6.92 3.33
C GLY A 5 9.31 -6.09 3.18
N THR A 6 9.43 -4.78 3.33
CA THR A 6 8.32 -3.83 3.14
C THR A 6 8.21 -3.42 1.68
N THR A 7 6.98 -3.15 1.20
CA THR A 7 6.77 -2.67 -0.18
C THR A 7 7.52 -1.36 -0.45
N THR A 8 7.70 -0.52 0.57
CA THR A 8 8.40 0.76 0.49
C THR A 8 9.91 0.60 0.24
N GLU A 9 10.56 -0.40 0.84
CA GLU A 9 11.97 -0.71 0.56
C GLU A 9 12.17 -1.05 -0.91
N GLY A 10 11.29 -1.87 -1.48
CA GLY A 10 11.32 -2.20 -2.90
C GLY A 10 11.10 -0.97 -3.80
N PHE A 11 10.24 -0.03 -3.40
CA PHE A 11 10.02 1.21 -4.17
C PHE A 11 11.26 2.09 -4.19
N GLU A 12 11.94 2.26 -3.06
CA GLU A 12 13.17 3.04 -2.99
C GLU A 12 14.28 2.38 -3.81
N ASP A 13 14.48 1.07 -3.66
CA ASP A 13 15.49 0.31 -4.40
C ASP A 13 15.29 0.37 -5.93
N PHE A 14 14.05 0.29 -6.40
CA PHE A 14 13.76 0.28 -7.84
C PHE A 14 13.75 1.67 -8.49
N THR A 15 13.50 2.72 -7.72
CA THR A 15 13.28 4.06 -8.29
C THR A 15 14.35 5.08 -7.90
N GLY A 16 15.11 4.83 -6.83
CA GLY A 16 15.95 5.85 -6.17
C GLY A 16 15.14 7.03 -5.62
N GLY A 17 13.81 6.89 -5.53
CA GLY A 17 12.88 7.90 -5.04
C GLY A 17 12.74 7.88 -3.51
N ILE A 18 11.82 8.71 -3.01
CA ILE A 18 11.47 8.77 -1.60
C ILE A 18 10.12 8.07 -1.43
N ALA A 19 10.04 7.10 -0.51
CA ALA A 19 8.76 6.51 -0.13
C ALA A 19 8.06 7.36 0.94
N GLU A 20 6.75 7.54 0.77
CA GLU A 20 5.85 8.11 1.79
C GLU A 20 4.85 7.03 2.22
N TRP A 21 4.48 7.02 3.50
CA TRP A 21 3.48 6.10 4.04
C TRP A 21 2.37 6.87 4.75
N TYR A 22 1.15 6.32 4.71
CA TYR A 22 -0.05 6.95 5.26
C TYR A 22 -0.83 5.93 6.11
N GLU A 23 -1.08 6.24 7.39
CA GLU A 23 -1.96 5.44 8.25
C GLU A 23 -3.42 5.66 7.82
N LEU A 24 -4.05 4.66 7.18
CA LEU A 24 -5.43 4.81 6.67
C LEU A 24 -6.50 4.97 7.76
N GLN A 25 -6.18 4.63 9.01
CA GLN A 25 -7.04 4.89 10.17
C GLN A 25 -6.98 6.35 10.64
N LYS A 26 -5.97 7.11 10.20
CA LYS A 26 -5.81 8.56 10.46
C LYS A 26 -5.35 9.28 9.18
N PRO A 27 -6.14 9.23 8.09
CA PRO A 27 -5.70 9.75 6.81
C PRO A 27 -5.74 11.29 6.81
N PRO A 28 -4.85 11.95 6.05
CA PRO A 28 -4.97 13.39 5.84
C PRO A 28 -6.25 13.69 5.04
N PRO A 29 -6.94 14.83 5.26
CA PRO A 29 -8.21 15.15 4.58
C PRO A 29 -8.12 15.20 3.05
N ASN A 30 -6.91 15.34 2.50
CA ASN A 30 -6.64 15.41 1.06
C ASN A 30 -6.03 14.12 0.50
N LEU A 31 -6.11 12.97 1.20
CA LEU A 31 -5.49 11.70 0.77
C LEU A 31 -5.87 11.30 -0.66
N PHE A 32 -7.14 11.41 -1.04
CA PHE A 32 -7.59 11.08 -2.41
C PHE A 32 -6.86 11.92 -3.47
N LYS A 33 -6.69 13.23 -3.23
CA LYS A 33 -5.94 14.12 -4.12
C LYS A 33 -4.46 13.77 -4.18
N ILE A 34 -3.88 13.29 -3.07
CA ILE A 34 -2.49 12.81 -3.03
C ILE A 34 -2.36 11.58 -3.92
N ILE A 35 -3.24 10.59 -3.75
CA ILE A 35 -3.26 9.35 -4.55
C ILE A 35 -3.40 9.67 -6.05
N GLN A 36 -4.36 10.51 -6.42
CA GLN A 36 -4.55 10.92 -7.82
C GLN A 36 -3.30 11.58 -8.42
N LYS A 37 -2.67 12.51 -7.69
CA LYS A 37 -1.44 13.17 -8.14
C LYS A 37 -0.27 12.20 -8.29
N ALA A 38 -0.14 11.24 -7.36
CA ALA A 38 0.92 10.24 -7.41
C ALA A 38 0.74 9.31 -8.61
N LEU A 39 -0.48 8.82 -8.86
CA LEU A 39 -0.80 8.00 -10.04
C LEU A 39 -0.54 8.76 -11.35
N GLN A 40 -0.97 10.03 -11.45
CA GLN A 40 -0.73 10.87 -12.63
C GLN A 40 0.76 11.10 -12.93
N LYS A 41 1.60 11.10 -11.89
CA LYS A 41 3.05 11.27 -12.02
C LYS A 41 3.81 9.96 -12.24
N GLY A 42 3.11 8.83 -12.30
CA GLY A 42 3.74 7.51 -12.44
C GLY A 42 4.46 7.04 -11.18
N SER A 43 4.11 7.56 -9.99
CA SER A 43 4.61 7.02 -8.74
C SER A 43 4.09 5.59 -8.51
N LEU A 44 4.87 4.78 -7.79
CA LEU A 44 4.45 3.46 -7.35
C LEU A 44 3.65 3.60 -6.05
N LEU A 45 2.44 3.06 -6.02
CA LEU A 45 1.58 3.07 -4.85
C LEU A 45 1.26 1.63 -4.44
N GLY A 46 1.38 1.36 -3.15
CA GLY A 46 1.00 0.09 -2.55
C GLY A 46 0.19 0.29 -1.27
N CYS A 47 -0.56 -0.73 -0.90
CA CYS A 47 -1.26 -0.80 0.38
C CYS A 47 -1.28 -2.24 0.90
N SER A 48 -1.55 -2.40 2.19
CA SER A 48 -1.67 -3.69 2.84
C SER A 48 -2.68 -3.61 3.98
N ILE A 49 -3.14 -4.77 4.43
CA ILE A 49 -3.95 -4.90 5.64
C ILE A 49 -3.05 -5.41 6.76
N ASP A 50 -2.97 -4.67 7.85
CA ASP A 50 -2.16 -5.08 9.01
C ASP A 50 -2.67 -6.40 9.62
N ILE A 51 -1.72 -7.21 10.08
CA ILE A 51 -2.00 -8.40 10.88
C ILE A 51 -1.90 -8.05 12.37
N THR A 52 -2.82 -8.57 13.17
CA THR A 52 -2.81 -8.42 14.64
C THR A 52 -1.99 -9.52 15.32
N SER A 53 -1.72 -10.61 14.62
CA SER A 53 -0.85 -11.71 15.09
C SER A 53 -0.18 -12.41 13.91
N ALA A 54 0.97 -13.05 14.16
CA ALA A 54 1.69 -13.79 13.13
C ALA A 54 0.87 -14.95 12.52
N ALA A 55 -0.10 -15.50 13.26
CA ALA A 55 -1.00 -16.55 12.78
C ALA A 55 -2.00 -16.04 11.71
N GLU A 56 -2.20 -14.72 11.62
CA GLU A 56 -3.07 -14.10 10.61
C GLU A 56 -2.31 -13.74 9.32
N THR A 57 -1.01 -14.03 9.22
CA THR A 57 -0.22 -13.82 8.00
C THR A 57 -0.86 -14.58 6.85
N GLU A 58 -1.15 -13.86 5.75
CA GLU A 58 -1.83 -14.39 4.56
C GLU A 58 -3.26 -14.95 4.81
N ALA A 59 -3.88 -14.62 5.95
CA ALA A 59 -5.26 -14.99 6.21
C ALA A 59 -6.23 -14.26 5.26
N VAL A 60 -7.17 -15.00 4.68
CA VAL A 60 -8.18 -14.46 3.76
C VAL A 60 -9.40 -13.99 4.55
N THR A 61 -9.83 -12.75 4.36
CA THR A 61 -11.03 -12.18 4.97
C THR A 61 -12.31 -12.77 4.35
N SER A 62 -13.46 -12.56 5.01
CA SER A 62 -14.77 -12.93 4.44
C SER A 62 -15.06 -12.25 3.10
N GLN A 63 -14.45 -11.08 2.86
CA GLN A 63 -14.53 -10.30 1.62
C GLN A 63 -13.44 -10.68 0.60
N LYS A 64 -12.70 -11.77 0.82
CA LYS A 64 -11.67 -12.30 -0.09
C LYS A 64 -10.42 -11.42 -0.25
N LEU A 65 -10.14 -10.54 0.72
CA LEU A 65 -8.87 -9.82 0.82
C LEU A 65 -7.86 -10.61 1.65
N VAL A 66 -6.57 -10.47 1.38
CA VAL A 66 -5.50 -11.19 2.09
C VAL A 66 -4.81 -10.25 3.07
N LYS A 67 -4.72 -10.64 4.34
CA LYS A 67 -4.01 -9.88 5.38
C LYS A 67 -2.49 -10.05 5.29
N GLY A 68 -1.75 -9.02 5.69
CA GLY A 68 -0.28 -9.02 5.64
C GLY A 68 0.28 -9.12 4.23
N HIS A 69 -0.55 -8.84 3.21
CA HIS A 69 -0.22 -8.97 1.81
C HIS A 69 -0.14 -7.60 1.13
N ALA A 70 0.84 -7.42 0.27
CA ALA A 70 1.03 -6.20 -0.48
C ALA A 70 0.12 -6.17 -1.71
N TYR A 71 -0.63 -5.09 -1.86
CA TYR A 71 -1.46 -4.78 -3.02
C TYR A 71 -0.94 -3.53 -3.72
N SER A 72 -1.12 -3.46 -5.04
CA SER A 72 -0.86 -2.25 -5.81
C SER A 72 -2.12 -1.39 -5.93
N VAL A 73 -1.98 -0.08 -5.83
CA VAL A 73 -3.05 0.87 -6.16
C VAL A 73 -2.83 1.34 -7.59
N THR A 74 -3.78 1.07 -8.47
CA THR A 74 -3.62 1.30 -9.92
C THR A 74 -4.57 2.36 -10.49
N GLY A 75 -5.47 2.93 -9.69
CA GLY A 75 -6.46 3.91 -10.16
C GLY A 75 -7.14 4.66 -9.01
N ALA A 76 -7.65 5.86 -9.30
CA ALA A 76 -8.43 6.69 -8.38
C ALA A 76 -9.30 7.68 -9.16
N GLU A 77 -10.60 7.38 -9.26
CA GLU A 77 -11.58 8.15 -10.03
C GLU A 77 -12.79 8.50 -9.15
N GLU A 78 -13.38 9.68 -9.39
CA GLU A 78 -14.65 10.12 -8.79
C GLU A 78 -15.73 10.03 -9.87
N VAL A 79 -16.86 9.37 -9.58
CA VAL A 79 -17.92 9.00 -10.54
C VAL A 79 -19.30 9.45 -10.09
#